data_AF-A0A5C7WBQ7-F1
#
_entry.id   AF-A0A5C7WBQ7-F1
#
_cell.length_a   1.000
_cell.length_b   1.000
_cell.length_c   1.000
_cell.angle_alpha   90.00
_cell.angle_beta   90.00
_cell.angle_gamma   90.00
#
_symmetry.space_group_name_H-M   'P 1'
#
loop_
_entity.id
_entity.type
_entity.pdbx_description
1 polymer ?
#
loop_
_entity_poly.entity_id
_entity_poly.type
_entity_poly.pdbx_seq_one_letter_code
_entity_poly.pdbx_strand_id
1 'polypeptide(L)'
;MSILRQELVDQPGWVVYAEDATPPAKVHAQYLVIPGAGTYTINILTGTGSEVTEPATVDALVRLDGLPAARDVLVVERKLDGEWRVAGSGTSAADGTVTVDLDVVDGSLYALGLDDFGIPFSPGLAVEVGRRIRPSVFTGVLYQITEPGVLPATEPAWWPITSEGSRELGTARAEAVRYYRPLAHGPVTAEPS
;
A
#
# COMPACT_ATOMS: atom_id res chain seq x y z
N MET A 1 23.76 -35.12 11.16
CA MET A 1 24.25 -35.56 9.85
C MET A 1 24.95 -34.38 9.22
N SER A 2 26.28 -34.40 9.08
CA SER A 2 27.05 -33.27 8.54
C SER A 2 27.15 -33.45 7.03
N ILE A 3 26.43 -32.64 6.27
CA ILE A 3 26.54 -32.60 4.80
C ILE A 3 27.79 -31.79 4.47
N LEU A 4 28.61 -32.26 3.53
CA LEU A 4 29.82 -31.54 3.13
C LEU A 4 29.43 -30.27 2.36
N ARG A 5 30.13 -29.15 2.59
CA ARG A 5 29.85 -27.86 1.91
C ARG A 5 29.86 -27.98 0.38
N GLN A 6 30.68 -28.88 -0.16
CA GLN A 6 30.76 -29.17 -1.59
C GLN A 6 29.48 -29.85 -2.12
N GLU A 7 28.89 -30.78 -1.35
CA GLU A 7 27.62 -31.45 -1.70
C GLU A 7 26.41 -30.50 -1.66
N LEU A 8 26.50 -29.37 -0.94
CA LEU A 8 25.53 -28.28 -1.08
C LEU A 8 25.70 -27.56 -2.43
N VAL A 9 26.93 -27.25 -2.84
CA VAL A 9 27.16 -26.50 -4.07
C VAL A 9 26.77 -27.32 -5.32
N ASP A 10 26.93 -28.64 -5.29
CA ASP A 10 26.72 -29.52 -6.45
C ASP A 10 25.25 -29.94 -6.70
N GLN A 11 24.27 -29.34 -6.00
CA GLN A 11 22.85 -29.67 -6.17
C GLN A 11 22.24 -28.99 -7.41
N PRO A 12 21.25 -29.62 -8.08
CA PRO A 12 20.67 -29.11 -9.34
C PRO A 12 19.86 -27.82 -9.19
N GLY A 13 19.59 -27.39 -7.96
CA GLY A 13 18.91 -26.12 -7.67
C GLY A 13 18.62 -25.93 -6.19
N TRP A 14 18.44 -24.67 -5.80
CA TRP A 14 18.12 -24.26 -4.44
C TRP A 14 16.77 -23.56 -4.42
N VAL A 15 15.95 -23.80 -3.39
CA VAL A 15 14.76 -22.99 -3.11
C VAL A 15 15.01 -22.20 -1.85
N VAL A 16 14.94 -20.87 -1.96
CA VAL A 16 14.93 -19.98 -0.79
C VAL A 16 13.49 -19.61 -0.49
N TYR A 17 13.10 -19.78 0.77
CA TYR A 17 11.79 -19.42 1.31
C TYR A 17 11.98 -18.41 2.44
N ALA A 18 11.22 -17.33 2.40
CA ALA A 18 11.17 -16.34 3.47
C ALA A 18 9.71 -16.11 3.88
N GLU A 19 9.49 -16.05 5.18
CA GLU A 19 8.20 -15.81 5.80
C GLU A 19 8.29 -14.56 6.66
N ASP A 20 7.41 -13.59 6.40
CA ASP A 20 7.11 -12.54 7.35
C ASP A 20 6.02 -13.02 8.31
N ALA A 21 6.41 -13.28 9.56
CA ALA A 21 5.48 -13.71 10.60
C ALA A 21 4.60 -12.55 11.14
N THR A 22 4.81 -11.32 10.67
CA THR A 22 4.08 -10.14 11.11
C THR A 22 2.92 -9.84 10.16
N PRO A 23 1.68 -9.74 10.65
CA PRO A 23 0.55 -9.38 9.81
C PRO A 23 0.66 -7.95 9.22
N PRO A 24 0.35 -7.75 7.92
CA PRO A 24 -0.03 -8.77 6.96
C PRO A 24 1.17 -9.61 6.49
N ALA A 25 1.10 -10.92 6.74
CA ALA A 25 2.17 -11.85 6.42
C ALA A 25 2.44 -11.86 4.92
N LYS A 26 3.69 -11.64 4.54
CA LYS A 26 4.19 -11.73 3.16
C LYS A 26 5.00 -13.01 3.03
N VAL A 27 4.74 -13.76 1.97
CA VAL A 27 5.47 -14.99 1.65
C VAL A 27 6.07 -14.86 0.26
N HIS A 28 7.36 -15.18 0.12
CA HIS A 28 8.05 -15.22 -1.17
C HIS A 28 8.95 -16.45 -1.28
N ALA A 29 9.03 -17.04 -2.48
CA ALA A 29 9.89 -18.17 -2.78
C ALA A 29 10.52 -18.04 -4.16
N GLN A 30 11.79 -18.45 -4.28
CA GLN A 30 12.51 -18.38 -5.56
C GLN A 30 13.50 -19.55 -5.73
N TYR A 31 13.64 -20.01 -6.97
CA TYR A 31 14.69 -20.93 -7.38
C TYR A 31 15.99 -20.19 -7.69
N LEU A 32 17.10 -20.66 -7.12
CA LEU A 32 18.43 -20.12 -7.32
C LEU A 32 19.37 -21.14 -7.96
N VAL A 33 20.23 -20.64 -8.85
CA VAL A 33 21.41 -21.36 -9.35
C VAL A 33 22.63 -20.78 -8.67
N ILE A 34 23.36 -21.59 -7.91
CA ILE A 34 24.60 -21.21 -7.22
C ILE A 34 25.76 -21.78 -8.02
N PRO A 35 26.46 -20.99 -8.86
CA PRO A 35 27.49 -21.50 -9.75
C PRO A 35 28.81 -21.85 -9.05
N GLY A 36 28.96 -21.51 -7.77
CA GLY A 36 30.16 -21.82 -6.99
C GLY A 36 30.11 -21.29 -5.55
N ALA A 37 31.15 -21.57 -4.78
CA ALA A 37 31.26 -21.07 -3.41
C ALA A 37 31.43 -19.54 -3.41
N GLY A 38 30.63 -18.84 -2.61
CA GLY A 38 30.68 -17.39 -2.50
C GLY A 38 29.63 -16.84 -1.54
N THR A 39 29.66 -15.53 -1.34
CA THR A 39 28.59 -14.79 -0.66
C THR A 39 27.66 -14.23 -1.73
N TYR A 40 26.37 -14.52 -1.62
CA TYR A 40 25.34 -14.05 -2.55
C TYR A 40 24.33 -13.19 -1.79
N THR A 41 24.09 -11.99 -2.29
CA THR A 41 22.99 -11.14 -1.82
C THR A 41 21.80 -11.34 -2.74
N ILE A 42 20.67 -11.75 -2.16
CA ILE A 42 19.46 -12.09 -2.90
C ILE A 42 18.37 -11.12 -2.49
N ASN A 43 17.78 -10.43 -3.47
CA ASN A 43 16.56 -9.67 -3.25
C ASN A 43 15.35 -10.61 -3.37
N ILE A 44 14.78 -10.97 -2.22
CA ILE A 44 13.60 -11.85 -2.12
C ILE A 44 12.29 -11.15 -2.51
N LEU A 45 12.31 -9.96 -3.09
CA LEU A 45 11.13 -9.27 -3.60
C LEU A 45 11.08 -9.23 -5.14
N THR A 46 12.23 -9.16 -5.81
CA THR A 46 12.31 -8.91 -7.26
C THR A 46 12.99 -10.03 -8.05
N GLY A 47 13.64 -10.99 -7.38
CA GLY A 47 14.23 -12.17 -8.01
C GLY A 47 15.40 -11.92 -8.97
N THR A 48 15.94 -10.70 -8.99
CA THR A 48 17.23 -10.36 -9.61
C THR A 48 18.12 -9.75 -8.53
N GLY A 49 19.45 -9.83 -8.70
CA GLY A 49 20.41 -9.37 -7.69
C GLY A 49 20.06 -8.00 -7.13
N SER A 50 20.30 -7.76 -5.84
CA SER A 50 19.99 -6.48 -5.21
C SER A 50 20.69 -5.34 -5.97
N GLU A 51 19.92 -4.40 -6.49
CA GLU A 51 20.40 -3.04 -6.65
C GLU A 51 20.89 -2.59 -5.27
N VAL A 52 22.10 -2.04 -5.18
CA VAL A 52 22.58 -1.44 -3.95
C VAL A 52 21.69 -0.22 -3.70
N THR A 53 20.89 -0.29 -2.64
CA THR A 53 20.05 0.82 -2.21
C THR A 53 20.72 1.57 -1.09
N GLU A 54 20.52 2.88 -1.06
CA GLU A 54 20.94 3.73 0.03
C GLU A 54 19.71 4.08 0.88
N PRO A 55 19.79 3.97 2.20
CA PRO A 55 18.69 4.35 3.07
C PRO A 55 18.56 5.89 3.10
N ALA A 56 17.33 6.37 3.03
CA ALA A 56 17.01 7.78 3.03
C ALA A 56 15.66 8.03 3.72
N THR A 57 15.32 9.29 3.93
CA THR A 57 14.04 9.70 4.50
C THR A 57 13.40 10.83 3.70
N VAL A 58 12.08 10.86 3.70
CA VAL A 58 11.28 12.00 3.21
C VAL A 58 10.27 12.40 4.26
N ASP A 59 10.24 13.69 4.58
CA ASP A 59 9.15 14.28 5.36
C ASP A 59 7.99 14.63 4.43
N ALA A 60 6.79 14.19 4.77
CA ALA A 60 5.58 14.47 4.05
C ALA A 60 4.52 15.13 4.94
N LEU A 61 3.77 16.06 4.35
CA LEU A 61 2.60 16.69 4.96
C LEU A 61 1.38 16.48 4.07
N VAL A 62 0.46 15.64 4.53
CA VAL A 62 -0.80 15.36 3.84
C VAL A 62 -1.86 16.39 4.22
N ARG A 63 -2.55 16.93 3.21
CA ARG A 63 -3.69 17.82 3.41
C ARG A 63 -4.88 17.41 2.53
N LEU A 64 -6.08 17.48 3.10
CA LEU A 64 -7.35 17.33 2.40
C LEU A 64 -8.14 18.64 2.56
N ASP A 65 -8.56 19.24 1.44
CA ASP A 65 -9.21 20.56 1.42
C ASP A 65 -8.44 21.63 2.23
N GLY A 66 -7.10 21.54 2.21
CA GLY A 66 -6.20 22.48 2.89
C GLY A 66 -5.97 22.18 4.38
N LEU A 67 -6.68 21.21 4.97
CA LEU A 67 -6.51 20.81 6.36
C LEU A 67 -5.62 19.56 6.48
N PRO A 68 -4.80 19.43 7.53
CA PRO A 68 -4.00 18.22 7.72
C PRO A 68 -4.88 16.99 7.93
N ALA A 69 -4.42 15.83 7.44
CA ALA A 69 -5.20 14.59 7.54
C ALA A 69 -4.30 13.34 7.56
N ALA A 70 -4.71 12.34 8.34
CA ALA A 70 -4.09 11.02 8.34
C ALA A 70 -4.43 10.26 7.05
N ARG A 71 -3.41 9.88 6.29
CA ARG A 71 -3.48 9.07 5.06
C ARG A 71 -2.23 8.24 4.85
N ASP A 72 -2.40 7.15 4.11
CA ASP A 72 -1.27 6.39 3.59
C ASP A 72 -0.52 7.22 2.56
N VAL A 73 0.81 7.16 2.64
CA VAL A 73 1.75 7.82 1.75
C VAL A 73 2.59 6.73 1.08
N LEU A 74 2.67 6.79 -0.24
CA LEU A 74 3.51 5.93 -1.05
C LEU A 74 4.55 6.78 -1.77
N VAL A 75 5.82 6.43 -1.64
CA VAL A 75 6.90 7.06 -2.39
C VAL A 75 7.38 6.07 -3.45
N VAL A 76 7.31 6.51 -4.71
CA VAL A 76 7.82 5.76 -5.85
C VAL A 76 9.05 6.44 -6.42
N GLU A 77 9.98 5.64 -6.89
CA GLU A 77 11.20 6.10 -7.55
C GLU A 77 11.14 5.74 -9.02
N ARG A 78 11.44 6.72 -9.88
CA ARG A 78 11.74 6.49 -11.28
C ARG A 78 13.24 6.47 -11.46
N LYS A 79 13.81 5.30 -11.70
CA LYS A 79 15.24 5.11 -11.96
C LYS A 79 15.69 5.83 -13.24
N LEU A 80 17.00 5.97 -13.41
CA LEU A 80 17.61 6.58 -14.60
C LEU A 80 17.30 5.83 -15.90
N ASP A 81 17.10 4.50 -15.82
CA ASP A 81 16.67 3.66 -16.94
C ASP A 81 15.17 3.81 -17.29
N GLY A 82 14.43 4.57 -16.47
CA GLY A 82 13.01 4.85 -16.64
C GLY A 82 12.07 3.84 -15.98
N GLU A 83 12.59 2.77 -15.36
CA GLU A 83 11.79 1.83 -14.58
C GLU A 83 11.32 2.45 -13.27
N TRP A 84 10.13 2.04 -12.84
CA TRP A 84 9.50 2.51 -11.61
C TRP A 84 9.55 1.44 -10.53
N ARG A 85 9.83 1.86 -9.30
CA ARG A 85 9.77 1.02 -8.11
C ARG A 85 9.14 1.74 -6.93
N VAL A 86 8.75 0.99 -5.91
CA VAL A 86 8.39 1.56 -4.61
C VAL A 86 9.67 1.78 -3.81
N ALA A 87 9.90 3.02 -3.37
CA ALA A 87 11.03 3.39 -2.51
C ALA A 87 10.68 3.26 -1.03
N GLY A 88 9.42 3.54 -0.66
CA GLY A 88 8.95 3.40 0.71
C GLY A 88 7.48 3.79 0.86
N SER A 89 6.93 3.55 2.05
CA SER A 89 5.55 3.90 2.38
C SER A 89 5.39 4.13 3.87
N GLY A 90 4.44 4.97 4.26
CA GLY A 90 4.09 5.22 5.65
C GLY A 90 2.66 5.72 5.78
N THR A 91 2.20 5.94 7.01
CA THR A 91 0.88 6.52 7.28
C THR A 91 1.06 7.81 8.07
N SER A 92 0.48 8.90 7.58
CA SER A 92 0.48 10.18 8.27
C SER A 92 -0.38 10.19 9.50
N ALA A 93 0.09 10.90 10.52
CA ALA A 93 -0.63 11.12 11.76
C ALA A 93 -1.84 12.07 11.53
N ALA A 94 -2.62 12.27 12.59
CA ALA A 94 -3.80 13.14 12.53
C ALA A 94 -3.46 14.61 12.17
N ASP A 95 -2.23 15.04 12.44
CA ASP A 95 -1.70 16.35 12.04
C ASP A 95 -1.14 16.37 10.60
N GLY A 96 -1.35 15.30 9.84
CA GLY A 96 -0.93 15.12 8.46
C GLY A 96 0.56 14.83 8.26
N THR A 97 1.37 14.77 9.31
CA THR A 97 2.82 14.58 9.18
C THR A 97 3.21 13.10 9.16
N VAL A 98 4.26 12.77 8.39
CA VAL A 98 4.97 11.49 8.43
C VAL A 98 6.38 11.67 7.91
N THR A 99 7.34 11.02 8.59
CA THR A 99 8.66 10.75 8.02
C THR A 99 8.61 9.33 7.43
N VAL A 100 8.87 9.21 6.14
CA VAL A 100 8.85 7.93 5.42
C VAL A 100 10.28 7.48 5.23
N ASP A 101 10.62 6.32 5.78
CA ASP A 101 11.87 5.63 5.49
C ASP A 101 11.85 5.08 4.06
N LEU A 102 12.92 5.32 3.33
CA LEU A 102 13.08 4.97 1.93
C LEU A 102 14.33 4.11 1.71
N ASP A 103 14.23 3.20 0.76
CA ASP A 103 15.37 2.62 0.07
C ASP A 103 15.43 3.25 -1.32
N VAL A 104 16.49 4.02 -1.61
CA VAL A 104 16.64 4.74 -2.88
C VAL A 104 17.85 4.22 -3.67
N VAL A 105 17.87 4.45 -4.97
CA VAL A 105 19.07 4.32 -5.78
C VAL A 105 19.49 5.72 -6.23
N ASP A 106 19.52 6.02 -7.53
CA ASP A 106 19.82 7.34 -8.07
C ASP A 106 18.68 7.89 -8.94
N GLY A 107 17.42 7.56 -8.59
CA GLY A 107 16.23 7.95 -9.33
C GLY A 107 15.57 9.25 -8.86
N SER A 108 14.53 9.67 -9.59
CA SER A 108 13.63 10.75 -9.16
C SER A 108 12.49 10.20 -8.31
N LEU A 109 12.26 10.81 -7.14
CA LEU A 109 11.23 10.38 -6.21
C LEU A 109 9.92 11.15 -6.40
N TYR A 110 8.79 10.45 -6.24
CA TYR A 110 7.46 11.01 -6.27
C TYR A 110 6.65 10.45 -5.11
N ALA A 111 6.07 11.34 -4.29
CA ALA A 111 5.22 10.97 -3.16
C ALA A 111 3.75 11.07 -3.54
N LEU A 112 2.94 10.09 -3.12
CA LEU A 112 1.49 10.05 -3.34
C LEU A 112 0.77 9.92 -2.00
N GLY A 113 -0.21 10.78 -1.77
CA GLY A 113 -1.21 10.57 -0.71
C GLY A 113 -2.35 9.69 -1.23
N LEU A 114 -2.63 8.59 -0.56
CA LEU A 114 -3.66 7.62 -0.94
C LEU A 114 -4.88 7.75 -0.02
N ASP A 115 -6.08 7.70 -0.60
CA ASP A 115 -7.34 7.63 0.13
C ASP A 115 -7.97 6.24 -0.03
N ASP A 116 -8.71 5.78 0.98
CA ASP A 116 -9.42 4.50 0.91
C ASP A 116 -10.54 4.58 -0.12
N PHE A 117 -10.38 3.85 -1.23
CA PHE A 117 -11.34 3.80 -2.33
C PHE A 117 -12.54 2.88 -2.05
N GLY A 118 -12.55 2.23 -0.88
CA GLY A 118 -13.60 1.36 -0.42
C GLY A 118 -13.71 0.06 -1.21
N ILE A 119 -14.67 -0.76 -0.80
CA ILE A 119 -15.06 -1.98 -1.51
C ILE A 119 -16.29 -1.70 -2.39
N PRO A 120 -16.43 -2.35 -3.55
CA PRO A 120 -17.65 -2.26 -4.34
C PRO A 120 -18.86 -2.73 -3.54
N PHE A 121 -20.02 -2.10 -3.78
CA PHE A 121 -21.28 -2.58 -3.24
C PHE A 121 -21.51 -4.06 -3.61
N SER A 122 -21.91 -4.86 -2.61
CA SER A 122 -22.30 -6.25 -2.80
C SER A 122 -23.60 -6.51 -2.04
N PRO A 123 -24.65 -7.00 -2.71
CA PRO A 123 -25.93 -7.34 -2.08
C PRO A 123 -25.76 -8.23 -0.84
N GLY A 124 -26.45 -7.88 0.25
CA GLY A 124 -26.47 -8.71 1.47
C GLY A 124 -25.13 -8.84 2.20
N LEU A 125 -24.12 -8.03 1.86
CA LEU A 125 -22.84 -8.05 2.55
C LEU A 125 -22.98 -7.48 3.96
N ALA A 126 -22.49 -8.21 4.96
CA ALA A 126 -22.33 -7.71 6.32
C ALA A 126 -21.17 -6.71 6.38
N VAL A 127 -21.39 -5.56 7.01
CA VAL A 127 -20.45 -4.44 7.06
C VAL A 127 -20.30 -3.92 8.48
N GLU A 128 -19.08 -3.50 8.80
CA GLU A 128 -18.69 -2.96 10.10
C GLU A 128 -18.44 -1.44 10.00
N VAL A 129 -18.46 -0.75 11.15
CA VAL A 129 -18.15 0.68 11.24
C VAL A 129 -16.78 0.98 10.64
N GLY A 130 -16.69 2.10 9.91
CA GLY A 130 -15.46 2.54 9.24
C GLY A 130 -15.26 1.95 7.85
N ARG A 131 -16.00 0.91 7.45
CA ARG A 131 -15.95 0.38 6.09
C ARG A 131 -16.45 1.43 5.10
N ARG A 132 -15.76 1.62 3.97
CA ARG A 132 -16.23 2.41 2.84
C ARG A 132 -16.83 1.55 1.74
N ILE A 133 -18.04 1.90 1.31
CA ILE A 133 -18.75 1.26 0.21
C ILE A 133 -18.70 2.18 -1.01
N ARG A 134 -18.33 1.59 -2.15
CA ARG A 134 -18.21 2.24 -3.44
C ARG A 134 -19.42 1.89 -4.32
N PRO A 135 -20.19 2.89 -4.78
CA PRO A 135 -21.20 2.73 -5.82
C PRO A 135 -20.65 2.06 -7.09
N SER A 136 -21.48 1.30 -7.80
CA SER A 136 -21.15 0.79 -9.13
C SER A 136 -20.95 1.92 -10.14
N VAL A 137 -21.77 2.97 -10.06
CA VAL A 137 -21.60 4.23 -10.79
C VAL A 137 -20.90 5.25 -9.89
N PHE A 138 -19.58 5.31 -10.00
CA PHE A 138 -18.76 6.16 -9.16
C PHE A 138 -18.76 7.63 -9.60
N THR A 139 -19.16 8.53 -8.70
CA THR A 139 -19.26 9.98 -8.95
C THR A 139 -18.31 10.83 -8.09
N GLY A 140 -17.35 10.21 -7.39
CA GLY A 140 -16.45 10.91 -6.45
C GLY A 140 -16.90 10.85 -4.99
N VAL A 141 -17.96 10.11 -4.69
CA VAL A 141 -18.53 9.93 -3.34
C VAL A 141 -18.50 8.45 -2.97
N LEU A 142 -18.12 8.18 -1.72
CA LEU A 142 -18.17 6.87 -1.07
C LEU A 142 -19.12 6.93 0.11
N TYR A 143 -19.49 5.78 0.65
CA TYR A 143 -20.40 5.67 1.79
C TYR A 143 -19.68 5.01 2.95
N GLN A 144 -19.33 5.79 3.96
CA GLN A 144 -18.67 5.29 5.16
C GLN A 144 -19.71 4.78 6.15
N ILE A 145 -19.59 3.51 6.52
CA ILE A 145 -20.47 2.87 7.49
C ILE A 145 -20.25 3.49 8.87
N THR A 146 -21.33 3.97 9.48
CA THR A 146 -21.34 4.57 10.83
C THR A 146 -21.99 3.64 11.85
N GLU A 147 -22.87 2.75 11.43
CA GLU A 147 -23.46 1.68 12.25
C GLU A 147 -23.42 0.36 11.48
N PRO A 148 -23.01 -0.75 12.13
CA PRO A 148 -22.85 -2.03 11.46
C PRO A 148 -24.21 -2.59 11.03
N GLY A 149 -24.20 -3.49 10.05
CA GLY A 149 -25.41 -4.13 9.56
C GLY A 149 -25.18 -4.86 8.26
N VAL A 150 -26.23 -5.00 7.46
CA VAL A 150 -26.22 -5.72 6.20
C VAL A 150 -26.68 -4.79 5.09
N LEU A 151 -25.91 -4.74 4.00
CA LEU A 151 -26.27 -3.99 2.81
C LEU A 151 -27.57 -4.52 2.18
N PRO A 152 -28.37 -3.65 1.53
CA PRO A 152 -29.62 -4.07 0.90
C PRO A 152 -29.39 -5.13 -0.18
N ALA A 153 -30.45 -5.89 -0.51
CA ALA A 153 -30.40 -6.91 -1.55
C ALA A 153 -30.25 -6.33 -2.98
N THR A 154 -30.53 -5.04 -3.16
CA THR A 154 -30.35 -4.30 -4.41
C THR A 154 -29.58 -3.03 -4.15
N GLU A 155 -28.78 -2.59 -5.12
CA GLU A 155 -28.05 -1.33 -5.00
C GLU A 155 -29.06 -0.17 -4.93
N PRO A 156 -29.00 0.69 -3.89
CA PRO A 156 -29.97 1.75 -3.71
C PRO A 156 -29.68 2.94 -4.62
N ALA A 157 -30.62 3.88 -4.66
CA ALA A 157 -30.31 5.22 -5.13
C ALA A 157 -29.37 5.92 -4.14
N TRP A 158 -28.14 6.14 -4.58
CA TRP A 158 -27.09 6.84 -3.83
C TRP A 158 -27.43 8.32 -3.63
N TRP A 159 -27.09 8.87 -2.46
CA TRP A 159 -27.41 10.25 -2.07
C TRP A 159 -26.16 11.16 -1.96
N PRO A 160 -26.28 12.46 -2.26
CA PRO A 160 -25.14 13.36 -2.17
C PRO A 160 -24.68 13.56 -0.71
N ILE A 161 -23.51 14.16 -0.55
CA ILE A 161 -23.06 14.69 0.75
C ILE A 161 -24.04 15.77 1.20
N THR A 162 -24.62 15.61 2.40
CA THR A 162 -25.58 16.56 2.98
C THR A 162 -25.28 16.80 4.46
N SER A 163 -25.85 17.87 5.03
CA SER A 163 -25.73 18.18 6.46
C SER A 163 -26.51 17.24 7.37
N GLU A 164 -27.40 16.40 6.82
CA GLU A 164 -28.20 15.44 7.61
C GLU A 164 -27.36 14.24 8.10
N GLY A 165 -26.14 14.07 7.60
CA GLY A 165 -25.21 13.05 8.06
C GLY A 165 -25.62 11.62 7.70
N SER A 166 -25.54 10.72 8.68
CA SER A 166 -25.73 9.27 8.50
C SER A 166 -27.19 8.86 8.23
N ARG A 167 -27.39 8.02 7.21
CA ARG A 167 -28.68 7.52 6.74
C ARG A 167 -28.69 5.99 6.62
N GLU A 168 -29.87 5.39 6.57
CA GLU A 168 -30.04 3.94 6.44
C GLU A 168 -29.50 3.42 5.08
N LEU A 169 -28.81 2.29 5.14
CA LEU A 169 -28.29 1.55 4.00
C LEU A 169 -28.54 0.05 4.24
N GLY A 170 -29.75 -0.42 3.93
CA GLY A 170 -30.20 -1.75 4.33
C GLY A 170 -30.50 -1.76 5.82
N THR A 171 -29.83 -2.63 6.58
CA THR A 171 -29.88 -2.59 8.05
C THR A 171 -28.67 -1.88 8.68
N ALA A 172 -27.68 -1.49 7.86
CA ALA A 172 -26.56 -0.64 8.30
C ALA A 172 -26.95 0.85 8.21
N ARG A 173 -26.10 1.73 8.74
CA ARG A 173 -26.16 3.16 8.44
C ARG A 173 -24.86 3.67 7.86
N ALA A 174 -24.95 4.64 6.94
CA ALA A 174 -23.81 5.20 6.24
C ALA A 174 -23.92 6.71 6.03
N GLU A 175 -22.78 7.36 6.02
CA GLU A 175 -22.59 8.75 5.66
C GLU A 175 -21.93 8.86 4.28
N ALA A 176 -22.40 9.79 3.45
CA ALA A 176 -21.76 10.10 2.17
C ALA A 176 -20.50 10.94 2.42
N VAL A 177 -19.34 10.45 1.97
CA VAL A 177 -18.04 11.10 2.13
C VAL A 177 -17.35 11.29 0.77
N ARG A 178 -16.58 12.36 0.64
CA ARG A 178 -15.80 12.62 -0.56
C ARG A 178 -14.64 11.64 -0.67
N TYR A 179 -14.44 11.08 -1.87
CA TYR A 179 -13.21 10.39 -2.20
C TYR A 179 -12.19 11.38 -2.76
N TYR A 180 -10.99 11.37 -2.20
CA TYR A 180 -9.87 12.17 -2.69
C TYR A 180 -9.01 11.32 -3.61
N ARG A 181 -8.95 11.72 -4.89
CA ARG A 181 -8.10 11.04 -5.86
C ARG A 181 -6.64 11.22 -5.44
N PRO A 182 -5.81 10.16 -5.54
CA PRO A 182 -4.37 10.30 -5.30
C PRO A 182 -3.77 11.38 -6.19
N LEU A 183 -3.03 12.29 -5.57
CA LEU A 183 -2.21 13.28 -6.24
C LEU A 183 -0.74 12.96 -5.96
N ALA A 184 0.05 12.95 -7.02
CA ALA A 184 1.49 12.79 -6.91
C ALA A 184 2.17 14.15 -6.77
N HIS A 185 3.12 14.24 -5.86
CA HIS A 185 4.05 15.35 -5.72
C HIS A 185 5.45 14.87 -6.10
N GLY A 186 6.12 15.59 -6.99
CA GLY A 186 7.52 15.34 -7.30
C GLY A 186 8.02 16.06 -8.55
N PRO A 187 9.34 16.00 -8.81
CA PRO A 187 10.35 15.28 -8.03
C PRO A 187 10.52 15.84 -6.60
N VAL A 188 10.69 14.96 -5.61
CA VAL A 188 11.03 15.33 -4.23
C VAL A 188 12.46 14.91 -3.90
N THR A 189 13.11 15.62 -2.99
CA THR A 189 14.44 15.29 -2.49
C THR A 189 14.32 14.46 -1.22
N ALA A 190 15.09 13.37 -1.13
CA ALA A 190 15.24 12.62 0.11
C ALA A 190 16.55 13.00 0.81
N GLU A 191 16.53 12.93 2.13
CA GLU A 191 17.70 13.16 2.98
C GLU A 191 18.32 11.79 3.34
N PRO A 192 19.65 11.61 3.22
CA PRO A 192 20.31 10.40 3.70
C PRO A 192 19.99 10.15 5.18
N SER A 193 19.67 8.91 5.53
CA SER A 193 19.34 8.50 6.91
C SER A 193 20.56 8.41 7.82
#